data_AF-K2FFI1-F1
#
_entry.id   AF-K2FFI1-F1
#
_cell.length_a   1.000
_cell.length_b   1.000
_cell.length_c   1.000
_cell.angle_alpha   90.00
_cell.angle_beta   90.00
_cell.angle_gamma   90.00
#
_symmetry.space_group_name_H-M   'P 1'
#
loop_
_entity.id
_entity.type
_entity.pdbx_description
1 polymer ?
#
loop_
_entity_poly.entity_id
_entity_poly.type
_entity_poly.pdbx_seq_one_letter_code
_entity_poly.pdbx_strand_id
1 'polypeptide(L)'
;MNIFSIITIVLIVIAGLYGIGLFAVWLYEMKEVRVYNEMREKMRILENSRLTGAMLHVKKLKIQYDYHRIIVEIENYRQFIIENLLFLKKSTLKSE
;
A
#
# COMPACT_ATOMS: atom_id res chain seq x y z
N MET A 1 41.16 3.58 -5.03
CA MET A 1 39.83 3.67 -5.67
C MET A 1 39.63 5.11 -6.09
N ASN A 2 39.39 5.40 -7.37
CA ASN A 2 39.25 6.79 -7.83
C ASN A 2 38.00 7.43 -7.24
N ILE A 3 38.07 8.74 -6.96
CA ILE A 3 36.94 9.55 -6.47
C ILE A 3 35.71 9.37 -7.36
N PHE A 4 35.90 9.34 -8.69
CA PHE A 4 34.84 9.02 -9.65
C PHE A 4 34.17 7.67 -9.40
N SER A 5 34.93 6.62 -9.12
CA SER A 5 34.37 5.29 -8.83
C SER A 5 33.54 5.29 -7.53
N ILE A 6 33.97 6.03 -6.51
CA ILE A 6 33.22 6.19 -5.26
C ILE A 6 31.89 6.88 -5.53
N ILE A 7 31.89 7.98 -6.29
CA ILE A 7 30.68 8.73 -6.64
C ILE A 7 29.70 7.86 -7.42
N THR A 8 30.18 7.09 -8.41
CA THR A 8 29.31 6.20 -9.19
C THR A 8 28.65 5.14 -8.33
N ILE A 9 29.38 4.54 -7.38
CA ILE A 9 28.82 3.55 -6.44
C ILE A 9 27.74 4.20 -5.57
N VAL A 10 27.99 5.41 -5.04
CA VAL A 10 27.01 6.13 -4.22
C VAL A 10 25.72 6.42 -5.00
N LEU A 11 25.83 6.86 -6.25
CA LEU A 11 24.66 7.12 -7.10
C LEU A 11 23.85 5.84 -7.38
N ILE A 12 24.52 4.72 -7.63
CA ILE A 12 23.85 3.42 -7.84
C ILE A 12 23.11 2.99 -6.58
N VAL A 13 23.71 3.17 -5.40
CA VAL A 13 23.08 2.82 -4.12
C VAL A 13 21.83 3.67 -3.88
N ILE A 14 21.89 4.98 -4.13
CA ILE A 14 20.73 5.88 -3.99
C ILE A 14 19.62 5.49 -4.96
N ALA A 15 19.95 5.25 -6.23
CA ALA A 15 18.98 4.81 -7.24
C ALA A 15 18.33 3.46 -6.86
N GLY A 16 19.12 2.53 -6.32
CA GLY A 16 18.63 1.24 -5.83
C GLY A 16 17.66 1.38 -4.67
N LEU A 17 17.99 2.19 -3.67
CA LEU A 17 17.10 2.47 -2.53
C LEU A 17 15.78 3.11 -2.96
N TYR A 18 15.84 4.06 -3.90
CA TYR A 18 14.64 4.68 -4.47
C TYR A 18 13.77 3.67 -5.22
N GLY A 19 14.39 2.78 -6.01
CA GLY A 19 13.69 1.71 -6.71
C GLY A 19 12.98 0.73 -5.77
N ILE A 20 13.62 0.34 -4.67
CA ILE A 20 13.02 -0.53 -3.65
C ILE A 20 11.77 0.12 -3.03
N GLY A 21 11.84 1.43 -2.76
CA GLY A 21 10.69 2.17 -2.22
C GLY A 21 9.49 2.20 -3.19
N LEU A 22 9.73 2.49 -4.46
CA LEU A 22 8.67 2.45 -5.49
C LEU A 22 8.07 1.05 -5.63
N PHE A 23 8.92 0.02 -5.63
CA PHE A 23 8.47 -1.37 -5.70
C PHE A 23 7.60 -1.74 -4.49
N ALA A 24 7.98 -1.29 -3.28
CA ALA A 24 7.19 -1.51 -2.08
C ALA A 24 5.80 -0.84 -2.20
N VAL A 25 5.72 0.41 -2.65
CA VAL A 25 4.42 1.09 -2.87
C VAL A 25 3.54 0.30 -3.83
N TRP A 26 4.11 -0.17 -4.95
CA TRP A 26 3.39 -0.96 -5.94
C TRP A 26 2.86 -2.29 -5.37
N LEU A 27 3.63 -2.98 -4.52
CA LEU A 27 3.17 -4.18 -3.83
C LEU A 27 1.97 -3.92 -2.91
N TYR A 28 1.97 -2.79 -2.19
CA TYR A 28 0.84 -2.41 -1.32
C TYR A 28 -0.41 -2.04 -2.12
N GLU A 29 -0.26 -1.39 -3.27
CA GLU A 29 -1.38 -1.11 -4.19
C GLU A 29 -2.02 -2.40 -4.71
N MET A 30 -1.21 -3.39 -5.13
CA MET A 30 -1.74 -4.70 -5.51
C MET A 30 -2.43 -5.45 -4.36
N LYS A 31 -1.90 -5.31 -3.14
CA LYS A 31 -2.51 -5.90 -1.94
C LYS A 31 -3.88 -5.27 -1.66
N GLU A 32 -4.00 -3.95 -1.79
CA GLU A 32 -5.26 -3.23 -1.65
C GLU A 32 -6.32 -3.73 -2.64
N VAL A 33 -5.96 -3.82 -3.93
CA VAL A 33 -6.85 -4.33 -4.99
C VAL A 33 -7.31 -5.76 -4.69
N ARG A 34 -6.41 -6.63 -4.22
CA ARG A 34 -6.76 -8.00 -3.83
C ARG A 34 -7.77 -8.01 -2.68
N VAL A 35 -7.54 -7.22 -1.63
CA VAL A 35 -8.43 -7.11 -0.47
C VAL A 35 -9.81 -6.59 -0.88
N TYR A 36 -9.89 -5.61 -1.77
CA TYR A 36 -11.15 -5.14 -2.34
C TYR A 36 -11.89 -6.21 -3.14
N ASN A 37 -11.16 -7.00 -3.94
CA ASN A 37 -11.75 -8.09 -4.71
C ASN A 37 -12.31 -9.19 -3.81
N GLU A 38 -11.58 -9.59 -2.78
CA GLU A 38 -12.06 -10.55 -1.78
C GLU A 38 -13.30 -10.04 -1.03
N MET A 39 -13.30 -8.76 -0.65
CA MET A 39 -14.46 -8.13 -0.02
C MET A 39 -15.69 -8.21 -0.93
N ARG A 40 -15.52 -7.88 -2.21
CA ARG A 40 -16.59 -7.91 -3.22
C ARG A 40 -17.11 -9.32 -3.45
N GLU A 41 -16.21 -10.31 -3.52
CA GLU A 41 -16.59 -11.71 -3.68
C GLU A 41 -17.39 -12.21 -2.47
N LYS A 42 -16.95 -11.90 -1.24
CA LYS A 42 -17.71 -12.23 -0.03
C LYS A 42 -19.07 -11.55 0.01
N MET A 43 -19.17 -10.29 -0.41
CA MET A 43 -20.46 -9.62 -0.54
C MET A 43 -21.38 -10.30 -1.57
N ARG A 44 -20.83 -10.72 -2.72
CA ARG A 44 -21.59 -11.42 -3.77
C ARG A 44 -22.10 -12.78 -3.29
N ILE A 45 -21.27 -13.55 -2.59
CA ILE A 45 -21.68 -14.83 -1.97
C ILE A 45 -22.80 -14.58 -0.95
N LEU A 46 -22.66 -13.52 -0.14
CA LEU A 46 -23.65 -13.16 0.86
C LEU A 46 -24.99 -12.76 0.23
N GLU A 47 -24.98 -11.96 -0.84
CA GLU A 47 -26.19 -11.58 -1.58
C GLU A 47 -26.88 -12.79 -2.22
N ASN A 48 -26.11 -13.78 -2.66
CA ASN A 48 -26.63 -15.04 -3.21
C ASN A 48 -27.11 -16.04 -2.13
N SER A 49 -26.82 -15.82 -0.85
CA SER A 49 -27.05 -16.80 0.22
C SER A 49 -28.51 -16.95 0.68
N ARG A 50 -29.49 -16.40 -0.05
CA ARG A 50 -30.92 -16.36 0.29
C ARG A 50 -31.23 -15.80 1.69
N LEU A 51 -30.27 -15.09 2.31
CA LEU A 51 -30.48 -14.40 3.57
C LEU A 51 -31.41 -13.19 3.34
N THR A 52 -32.44 -13.06 4.17
CA THR A 52 -33.45 -12.00 4.05
C THR A 52 -33.30 -10.91 5.11
N GLY A 53 -33.59 -9.67 4.71
CA GLY A 53 -33.80 -8.54 5.62
C GLY A 53 -32.59 -8.17 6.50
N ALA A 54 -32.84 -8.02 7.80
CA ALA A 54 -31.87 -7.50 8.76
C ALA A 54 -30.58 -8.34 8.87
N MET A 55 -30.68 -9.67 8.72
CA MET A 55 -29.53 -10.58 8.82
C MET A 55 -28.52 -10.35 7.68
N LEU A 56 -29.03 -10.05 6.47
CA LEU A 56 -28.20 -9.70 5.32
C LEU A 56 -27.45 -8.39 5.56
N HIS A 57 -28.16 -7.36 6.06
CA HIS A 57 -27.59 -6.06 6.37
C HIS A 57 -26.50 -6.14 7.44
N VAL A 58 -26.76 -6.85 8.55
CA VAL A 58 -25.79 -7.01 9.63
C VAL A 58 -24.52 -7.72 9.14
N LYS A 59 -24.66 -8.79 8.34
CA LYS A 59 -23.49 -9.49 7.79
C LYS A 59 -22.73 -8.66 6.77
N LYS A 60 -23.41 -7.87 5.93
CA LYS A 60 -22.77 -6.96 4.97
C LYS A 60 -21.97 -5.87 5.68
N LEU A 61 -22.55 -5.26 6.72
CA LEU A 61 -21.88 -4.28 7.57
C LEU A 61 -20.64 -4.88 8.24
N LYS A 62 -20.74 -6.09 8.77
CA LYS A 62 -19.59 -6.78 9.38
C LYS A 62 -18.45 -6.99 8.37
N ILE A 63 -18.77 -7.48 7.17
CA ILE A 63 -17.77 -7.66 6.11
C ILE A 63 -17.12 -6.31 5.75
N GLN A 64 -17.91 -5.26 5.56
CA GLN A 64 -17.37 -3.93 5.26
C GLN A 64 -16.46 -3.41 6.37
N TYR A 65 -16.84 -3.58 7.64
CA TYR A 65 -16.04 -3.13 8.77
C TYR A 65 -14.72 -3.90 8.90
N ASP A 66 -14.77 -5.22 8.77
CA ASP A 66 -13.58 -6.09 8.84
C ASP A 66 -12.58 -5.73 7.73
N TYR A 67 -13.06 -5.52 6.51
CA TYR A 67 -12.21 -5.15 5.38
C TYR A 67 -11.77 -3.68 5.40
N HIS A 68 -12.58 -2.77 5.93
CA HIS A 68 -12.21 -1.36 6.09
C HIS A 68 -10.96 -1.23 6.98
N ARG A 69 -10.90 -1.96 8.09
CA ARG A 69 -9.73 -1.97 8.97
C ARG A 69 -8.45 -2.38 8.22
N ILE A 70 -8.54 -3.41 7.37
CA ILE A 70 -7.40 -3.91 6.60
C ILE A 70 -6.98 -2.90 5.53
N ILE A 71 -7.94 -2.28 4.84
CA ILE A 71 -7.66 -1.25 3.83
C ILE A 71 -6.97 -0.04 4.46
N VAL A 72 -7.47 0.45 5.60
CA VAL A 72 -6.87 1.57 6.34
C VAL A 72 -5.43 1.25 6.76
N GLU A 73 -5.17 0.02 7.23
CA GLU A 73 -3.83 -0.39 7.58
C GLU A 73 -2.88 -0.40 6.37
N ILE A 74 -3.33 -0.94 5.24
CA ILE A 74 -2.57 -0.94 3.97
C ILE A 74 -2.28 0.50 3.51
N GLU A 75 -3.27 1.39 3.59
CA GLU A 75 -3.13 2.78 3.19
C GLU A 75 -2.18 3.56 4.11
N ASN A 76 -2.22 3.31 5.42
CA ASN A 76 -1.27 3.88 6.37
C ASN A 76 0.18 3.46 6.07
N TYR A 77 0.42 2.17 5.77
CA TYR A 77 1.75 1.71 5.36
C TYR A 77 2.19 2.32 4.03
N ARG A 78 1.27 2.44 3.07
CA ARG A 78 1.55 3.09 1.78
C ARG A 78 1.92 4.56 1.97
N GLN A 79 1.15 5.30 2.78
CA GLN A 79 1.44 6.70 3.11
C GLN A 79 2.78 6.83 3.84
N PHE A 80 3.07 5.96 4.81
CA PHE A 80 4.37 5.96 5.50
C PHE A 80 5.54 5.77 4.53
N ILE A 81 5.44 4.84 3.57
CA ILE A 81 6.49 4.63 2.56
C ILE A 81 6.62 5.86 1.66
N ILE A 82 5.51 6.42 1.19
CA ILE A 82 5.49 7.63 0.36
C ILE A 82 6.09 8.82 1.11
N GLU A 83 5.72 9.03 2.37
CA GLU A 83 6.25 10.11 3.20
C GLU A 83 7.75 9.97 3.44
N ASN A 84 8.25 8.75 3.71
CA ASN A 84 9.69 8.52 3.84
C ASN A 84 10.44 8.71 2.51
N LEU A 85 9.86 8.32 1.38
CA LEU A 85 10.42 8.59 0.06
C LEU A 85 10.42 10.09 -0.28
N LEU A 86 9.37 10.82 0.11
CA LEU A 86 9.28 12.27 -0.04
C LEU A 86 10.20 12.99 0.96
N PHE A 87 10.45 12.43 2.13
CA PHE A 87 11.40 12.97 3.11
C PHE A 87 12.82 12.90 2.56
N LEU A 88 13.20 11.77 1.93
CA LEU A 88 14.46 11.65 1.19
C LEU A 88 14.59 12.73 0.10
N LYS A 89 13.49 13.06 -0.59
CA LYS A 89 13.43 14.15 -1.59
C LYS A 89 13.56 15.54 -0.95
N LYS A 90 13.00 15.76 0.25
CA LYS A 90 13.05 17.06 0.94
C LYS A 90 14.39 17.31 1.64
N SER A 91 15.05 16.26 2.15
CA SER A 91 16.37 16.36 2.77
C SER A 91 17.49 16.60 1.76
N THR A 92 17.33 16.11 0.52
CA THR A 92 18.27 16.39 -0.59
C THR A 92 18.15 17.81 -1.13
N LEU A 93 16.98 18.45 -1.00
CA LEU A 93 16.73 19.84 -1.43
C LEU A 93 17.15 20.91 -0.41
N LYS A 94 17.52 20.53 0.81
CA LYS A 94 17.88 21.47 1.89
C LYS A 94 19.39 21.56 2.14
N SER A 95 20.21 20.91 1.30
CA SER A 95 21.67 20.96 1.35
C SER A 95 22.28 21.75 0.18
N GLU A 96 21.51 22.62 -0.46
CA GLU A 96 22.03 23.70 -1.34
C GLU A 96 22.07 25.02 -0.56
#